data_AF-A0A913YT56-F1
#
_entry.id   AF-A0A913YT56-F1
#
_cell.length_a   1.000
_cell.length_b   1.000
_cell.length_c   1.000
_cell.angle_alpha   90.00
_cell.angle_beta   90.00
_cell.angle_gamma   90.00
#
_symmetry.space_group_name_H-M   'P 1'
#
loop_
_entity.id
_entity.type
_entity.pdbx_description
1 polymer ?
#
loop_
_entity_poly.entity_id
_entity_poly.type
_entity_poly.pdbx_seq_one_letter_code
_entity_poly.pdbx_strand_id
1 'polypeptide(L)'
;MISRLIPWMIYLTLSGAIFFQSYYKYKFCPQYFYLHSMLGFPIQGLKRLLDENVGFHKICAFITVAASVIHTIAHLINAENFSKHYNQDYADLNFAKFKDQNPLVFVLCSVAGSTGILMMVILMLMIGTSMPVLRRSSYEVFWYSHHFFIAFYILLAVHGLG
;
A
#
# COMPACT_ATOMS: atom_id res chain seq x y z
N MET A 1 32.54 -13.12 -1.92
CA MET A 1 31.08 -12.90 -2.05
C MET A 1 30.28 -14.20 -1.92
N ILE A 2 30.67 -15.29 -2.61
CA ILE A 2 29.99 -16.61 -2.56
C ILE A 2 30.01 -17.28 -1.18
N SER A 3 31.10 -17.15 -0.41
CA SER A 3 31.21 -17.76 0.93
C SER A 3 30.19 -17.25 1.95
N ARG A 4 29.59 -16.07 1.74
CA ARG A 4 28.52 -15.53 2.60
C ARG A 4 27.12 -16.01 2.21
N LEU A 5 26.96 -16.63 1.02
CA LEU A 5 25.68 -17.12 0.52
C LEU A 5 25.41 -18.58 0.90
N ILE A 6 26.47 -19.37 1.13
CA ILE A 6 26.38 -20.80 1.45
C ILE A 6 25.54 -21.07 2.72
N PRO A 7 25.72 -20.34 3.85
CA PRO A 7 24.90 -20.57 5.05
C PRO A 7 23.42 -20.25 4.82
N TRP A 8 23.12 -19.23 4.02
CA TRP A 8 21.74 -18.86 3.66
C TRP A 8 21.08 -19.89 2.76
N MET A 9 21.81 -20.44 1.79
CA MET A 9 21.31 -21.50 0.93
C MET A 9 21.01 -22.78 1.72
N ILE A 10 21.88 -23.15 2.66
CA ILE A 10 21.67 -24.30 3.56
C ILE A 10 20.46 -24.05 4.48
N TYR A 11 20.35 -22.86 5.07
CA TYR A 11 19.21 -22.49 5.90
C TYR A 11 17.89 -22.57 5.12
N LEU A 12 17.84 -21.98 3.92
CA LEU A 12 16.63 -21.99 3.08
C LEU A 12 16.25 -23.39 2.61
N THR A 13 17.23 -24.25 2.27
CA THR A 13 16.94 -25.64 1.89
C THR A 13 16.47 -26.47 3.08
N LEU A 14 17.06 -26.31 4.27
CA LEU A 14 16.59 -26.97 5.49
C LEU A 14 15.19 -26.50 5.90
N SER A 15 14.94 -25.19 5.90
CA SER A 15 13.61 -24.63 6.19
C SER A 15 12.57 -25.09 5.18
N GLY A 16 12.92 -25.12 3.90
CA GLY A 16 12.08 -25.67 2.84
C GLY A 16 11.76 -27.14 3.06
N ALA A 17 12.77 -27.97 3.34
CA ALA A 17 12.59 -29.40 3.60
C ALA A 17 11.68 -29.67 4.81
N ILE A 18 11.91 -28.96 5.92
CA ILE A 18 11.09 -29.06 7.13
C ILE A 18 9.65 -28.61 6.85
N PHE A 19 9.46 -27.52 6.10
CA PHE A 19 8.15 -27.03 5.71
C PHE A 19 7.39 -28.05 4.85
N PHE A 20 8.02 -28.56 3.79
CA PHE A 20 7.39 -29.56 2.92
C PHE A 20 7.10 -30.86 3.67
N GLN A 21 8.03 -31.36 4.48
CA GLN A 21 7.79 -32.55 5.30
C GLN A 21 6.61 -32.36 6.25
N SER A 22 6.55 -31.21 6.93
CA SER A 22 5.44 -30.87 7.83
C SER A 22 4.13 -30.72 7.06
N TYR A 23 4.16 -30.11 5.88
CA TYR A 23 3.01 -29.98 4.98
C TYR A 23 2.49 -31.34 4.51
N TYR A 24 3.36 -32.23 4.05
CA TYR A 24 2.97 -33.57 3.60
C TYR A 24 2.45 -34.41 4.77
N LYS A 25 3.09 -34.34 5.94
CA LYS A 25 2.61 -35.01 7.16
C LYS A 25 1.24 -34.48 7.59
N TYR A 26 1.04 -33.17 7.55
CA TYR A 26 -0.23 -32.55 7.86
C TYR A 26 -1.32 -32.94 6.86
N LYS A 27 -1.00 -32.99 5.56
CA LYS A 27 -1.96 -33.21 4.47
C LYS A 27 -2.35 -34.66 4.27
N PHE A 28 -1.43 -35.60 4.48
CA PHE A 28 -1.64 -37.01 4.12
C PHE A 28 -1.70 -37.96 5.31
N CYS A 29 -1.32 -37.55 6.54
CA CYS A 29 -1.51 -38.42 7.70
C CYS A 29 -2.96 -38.40 8.21
N PRO A 30 -3.58 -39.58 8.42
CA PRO A 30 -4.96 -39.68 8.92
C PRO A 30 -5.14 -39.15 10.35
N GLN A 31 -4.05 -39.01 11.12
CA GLN A 31 -4.05 -38.43 12.47
C GLN A 31 -4.54 -36.96 12.52
N TYR A 32 -4.48 -36.23 11.40
CA TYR A 32 -4.95 -34.85 11.31
C TYR A 32 -6.33 -34.73 10.62
N PHE A 33 -6.98 -35.82 10.26
CA PHE A 33 -8.25 -35.82 9.53
C PHE A 33 -9.33 -34.96 10.20
N TYR A 34 -9.51 -35.07 11.52
CA TYR A 34 -10.46 -34.24 12.26
C TYR A 34 -10.06 -32.76 12.33
N LEU A 35 -8.75 -32.45 12.34
CA LEU A 35 -8.24 -31.08 12.31
C LEU A 35 -8.55 -30.40 10.97
N HIS A 36 -8.47 -31.14 9.86
CA HIS A 36 -8.91 -30.68 8.53
C HIS A 36 -10.43 -30.50 8.47
N SER A 37 -11.17 -31.41 9.12
CA SER A 37 -12.64 -31.36 9.15
C SER A 37 -13.18 -30.22 10.03
N MET A 38 -12.45 -29.83 11.08
CA MET A 38 -12.82 -28.72 11.98
C MET A 38 -12.35 -27.35 11.48
N LEU A 39 -11.18 -27.26 10.86
CA LEU A 39 -10.63 -25.99 10.37
C LEU A 39 -11.06 -25.67 8.92
N GLY A 40 -11.69 -26.63 8.24
CA GLY A 40 -11.93 -26.55 6.80
C GLY A 40 -10.62 -26.54 6.02
N PHE A 41 -10.70 -26.50 4.68
CA PHE A 41 -9.51 -26.20 3.87
C PHE A 41 -8.84 -24.93 4.42
N PRO A 42 -7.50 -24.83 4.47
CA PRO A 42 -6.82 -23.63 4.99
C PRO A 42 -7.30 -22.33 4.33
N ILE A 43 -7.83 -22.44 3.10
CA ILE A 43 -8.44 -21.36 2.33
C ILE A 43 -9.79 -20.90 2.93
N GLN A 44 -10.62 -21.79 3.47
CA GLN A 44 -11.88 -21.47 4.14
C GLN A 44 -11.66 -20.84 5.51
N GLY A 45 -10.71 -21.36 6.29
CA GLY A 45 -10.29 -20.74 7.56
C GLY A 45 -9.68 -19.34 7.35
N LEU A 46 -8.84 -19.19 6.33
CA LEU A 46 -8.30 -17.89 5.92
C LEU A 46 -9.40 -16.94 5.43
N LYS A 47 -10.33 -17.43 4.60
CA LYS A 47 -11.47 -16.64 4.13
C LYS A 47 -12.33 -16.17 5.30
N ARG A 48 -12.63 -17.04 6.28
CA ARG A 48 -13.39 -16.66 7.48
C ARG A 48 -12.65 -15.60 8.31
N LEU A 49 -11.35 -15.75 8.51
CA LEU A 49 -10.51 -14.73 9.14
C LEU A 49 -10.53 -13.40 8.37
N LEU A 50 -10.46 -13.42 7.03
CA LEU A 50 -10.52 -12.20 6.21
C LEU A 50 -11.91 -11.56 6.23
N ASP A 51 -12.97 -12.37 6.17
CA ASP A 51 -14.37 -11.94 6.25
C ASP A 51 -14.67 -11.30 7.63
N GLU A 52 -14.08 -11.83 8.72
CA GLU A 52 -14.17 -11.26 10.07
C GLU A 52 -13.36 -9.95 10.22
N ASN A 53 -12.38 -9.69 9.35
CA ASN A 53 -11.49 -8.52 9.41
C ASN A 53 -11.90 -7.35 8.50
N VAL A 54 -13.09 -7.37 7.89
CA VAL A 54 -13.62 -6.23 7.13
C VAL A 54 -13.73 -4.96 8.00
N GLY A 55 -13.98 -5.12 9.30
CA GLY A 55 -13.93 -4.00 10.26
C GLY A 55 -12.55 -3.36 10.33
N PHE A 56 -11.50 -4.19 10.39
CA PHE A 56 -10.11 -3.73 10.38
C PHE A 56 -9.75 -3.02 9.07
N HIS A 57 -10.15 -3.57 7.92
CA HIS A 57 -9.95 -2.91 6.62
C HIS A 57 -10.54 -1.48 6.59
N LYS A 58 -11.75 -1.29 7.13
CA LYS A 58 -12.38 0.04 7.20
C LYS A 58 -11.63 1.00 8.12
N ILE A 59 -11.09 0.51 9.24
CA ILE A 59 -10.25 1.31 10.14
C ILE A 59 -8.97 1.73 9.42
N CYS A 60 -8.28 0.80 8.74
CA CYS A 60 -7.12 1.11 7.92
C CYS A 60 -7.44 2.16 6.86
N ALA A 61 -8.56 2.00 6.14
CA ALA A 61 -8.99 2.96 5.13
C ALA A 61 -9.19 4.37 5.72
N PHE A 62 -9.82 4.49 6.89
CA PHE A 62 -9.98 5.76 7.59
C PHE A 62 -8.63 6.39 7.96
N ILE A 63 -7.71 5.60 8.53
CA ILE A 63 -6.36 6.05 8.89
C ILE A 63 -5.60 6.50 7.64
N THR A 64 -5.69 5.76 6.53
CA THR A 64 -5.04 6.11 5.26
C THR A 64 -5.54 7.45 4.72
N VAL A 65 -6.85 7.71 4.75
CA VAL A 65 -7.42 9.00 4.32
C VAL A 65 -6.97 10.14 5.23
N ALA A 66 -7.01 9.95 6.54
CA ALA A 66 -6.57 10.97 7.48
C ALA A 66 -5.07 11.29 7.29
N ALA A 67 -4.24 10.26 7.18
CA ALA A 67 -2.81 10.40 6.94
C ALA A 67 -2.52 11.06 5.59
N SER A 68 -3.25 10.73 4.52
CA SER A 68 -3.04 11.31 3.19
C SER A 68 -3.38 12.80 3.15
N VAL A 69 -4.43 13.23 3.86
CA VAL A 69 -4.78 14.65 3.99
C VAL A 69 -3.69 15.42 4.74
N ILE A 70 -3.25 14.92 5.89
CA ILE A 70 -2.18 15.55 6.68
C ILE A 70 -0.88 15.62 5.87
N HIS A 71 -0.51 14.52 5.22
CA HIS A 71 0.68 14.43 4.38
C HIS A 71 0.63 15.42 3.20
N THR A 72 -0.52 15.54 2.53
CA THR A 72 -0.71 16.51 1.43
C THR A 72 -0.55 17.94 1.94
N ILE A 73 -1.16 18.30 3.07
CA ILE A 73 -1.02 19.64 3.67
C ILE A 73 0.44 19.94 4.00
N ALA A 74 1.16 18.98 4.59
CA ALA A 74 2.58 19.13 4.88
C ALA A 74 3.41 19.39 3.61
N HIS A 75 3.13 18.68 2.51
CA HIS A 75 3.79 18.92 1.24
C HIS A 75 3.49 20.30 0.64
N LEU A 76 2.26 20.80 0.76
CA LEU A 76 1.91 22.14 0.29
C LEU A 76 2.64 23.24 1.08
N ILE A 77 2.72 23.09 2.41
CA ILE A 77 3.49 24.00 3.27
C ILE A 77 4.98 23.94 2.91
N ASN A 78 5.52 22.74 2.68
CA ASN A 78 6.92 22.57 2.30
C ASN A 78 7.22 23.18 0.92
N ALA A 79 6.31 23.05 -0.05
CA ALA A 79 6.46 23.65 -1.37
C ALA A 79 6.56 25.20 -1.28
N GLU A 80 5.74 25.82 -0.44
CA GLU A 80 5.85 27.26 -0.13
C GLU A 80 7.18 27.61 0.54
N ASN A 81 7.63 26.80 1.49
CA ASN A 81 8.88 27.03 2.21
C ASN A 81 10.11 26.90 1.31
N PHE A 82 10.13 25.93 0.39
CA PHE A 82 11.19 25.75 -0.61
C PHE A 82 11.35 26.99 -1.48
N SER A 83 10.23 27.61 -1.87
CA SER A 83 10.20 28.83 -2.69
C SER A 83 10.70 30.07 -1.91
N LYS A 84 10.17 30.30 -0.70
CA LYS A 84 10.46 31.51 0.09
C LYS A 84 11.86 31.52 0.70
N HIS A 85 12.33 30.37 1.17
CA HIS A 85 13.62 30.23 1.85
C HIS A 85 14.71 29.69 0.92
N TYR A 86 14.62 29.99 -0.37
CA TYR A 86 15.64 29.60 -1.34
C TYR A 86 17.01 30.18 -0.99
N ASN A 87 18.03 29.32 -0.99
CA ASN A 87 19.43 29.67 -0.75
C ASN A 87 20.28 29.25 -1.95
N GLN A 88 20.97 30.21 -2.57
CA GLN A 88 21.82 30.00 -3.73
C GLN A 88 23.02 29.10 -3.43
N ASP A 89 23.55 29.13 -2.20
CA ASP A 89 24.71 28.33 -1.79
C ASP A 89 24.39 26.82 -1.72
N TYR A 90 23.11 26.48 -1.63
CA TYR A 90 22.60 25.10 -1.52
C TYR A 90 21.52 24.81 -2.56
N ALA A 91 21.63 25.42 -3.75
CA ALA A 91 20.63 25.32 -4.82
C ALA A 91 20.28 23.86 -5.17
N ASP A 92 21.27 22.96 -5.18
CA ASP A 92 21.10 21.54 -5.53
C ASP A 92 20.29 20.74 -4.50
N LEU A 93 20.17 21.24 -3.26
CA LEU A 93 19.41 20.60 -2.19
C LEU A 93 17.96 21.10 -2.11
N ASN A 94 17.63 22.16 -2.84
CA ASN A 94 16.31 22.77 -2.82
C ASN A 94 15.49 22.31 -4.04
N PHE A 95 14.20 22.08 -3.82
CA PHE A 95 13.27 21.83 -4.92
C PHE A 95 13.03 23.07 -5.78
N ALA A 96 13.12 24.27 -5.19
CA ALA A 96 13.04 25.52 -5.92
C ALA A 96 14.33 25.82 -6.68
N LYS A 97 14.21 26.30 -7.93
CA LYS A 97 15.35 26.70 -8.77
C LYS A 97 15.76 28.15 -8.58
N PHE A 98 14.86 28.97 -8.05
CA PHE A 98 15.10 30.38 -7.73
C PHE A 98 14.13 30.85 -6.65
N LYS A 99 14.49 31.96 -6.00
CA LYS A 99 13.69 32.56 -4.93
C LYS A 99 12.32 33.02 -5.45
N ASP A 100 11.27 32.77 -4.68
CA ASP A 100 9.88 33.13 -5.00
C ASP A 100 9.33 32.43 -6.26
N GLN A 101 9.93 31.29 -6.67
CA GLN A 101 9.36 30.44 -7.72
C GLN A 101 7.97 29.93 -7.32
N ASN A 102 7.00 29.99 -8.23
CA ASN A 102 5.64 29.53 -7.97
C ASN A 102 5.62 28.05 -7.47
N PRO A 103 5.17 27.79 -6.22
CA PRO A 103 5.15 26.45 -5.63
C PRO A 103 4.33 25.42 -6.39
N LEU A 104 3.32 25.87 -7.15
CA LEU A 104 2.50 25.00 -7.99
C LEU A 104 3.32 24.29 -9.07
N VAL A 105 4.46 24.86 -9.50
CA VAL A 105 5.33 24.21 -10.48
C VAL A 105 5.86 22.89 -9.93
N PHE A 106 6.28 22.85 -8.65
CA PHE A 106 6.76 21.60 -8.04
C PHE A 106 5.61 20.63 -7.79
N VAL A 107 4.48 21.15 -7.31
CA VAL A 107 3.30 20.33 -7.01
C VAL A 107 2.71 19.67 -8.27
N LEU A 108 2.75 20.35 -9.42
CA LEU A 108 2.16 19.82 -10.66
C LEU A 108 3.16 19.09 -11.55
N CYS A 109 4.43 19.51 -11.58
CA CYS A 109 5.41 18.99 -12.54
C CYS A 109 6.43 18.01 -11.95
N SER A 110 6.52 17.88 -10.63
CA SER A 110 7.37 16.84 -10.02
C SER A 110 6.71 15.47 -10.10
N VAL A 111 7.53 14.41 -10.07
CA VAL A 111 7.04 13.03 -9.99
C VAL A 111 6.22 12.83 -8.72
N ALA A 112 6.73 13.25 -7.56
CA ALA A 112 6.01 13.16 -6.29
C ALA A 112 4.69 13.95 -6.32
N GLY A 113 4.72 15.21 -6.76
CA GLY A 113 3.53 16.07 -6.79
C GLY A 113 2.42 15.55 -7.71
N SER A 114 2.75 15.27 -8.98
CA SER A 114 1.78 14.80 -9.98
C SER A 114 1.18 13.44 -9.62
N THR A 115 2.00 12.48 -9.19
CA THR A 115 1.51 11.16 -8.73
C THR A 115 0.68 11.27 -7.45
N GLY A 116 1.06 12.13 -6.51
CA GLY A 116 0.32 12.37 -5.27
C GLY A 116 -1.09 12.92 -5.52
N ILE A 117 -1.24 13.85 -6.47
CA ILE A 117 -2.55 14.37 -6.88
C ILE A 117 -3.40 13.25 -7.49
N LEU A 118 -2.84 12.47 -8.41
CA LEU A 118 -3.56 11.37 -9.04
C LEU A 118 -3.99 10.30 -8.03
N MET A 119 -3.11 9.96 -7.08
CA MET A 119 -3.43 9.06 -5.97
C MET A 119 -4.57 9.60 -5.11
N MET A 120 -4.58 10.91 -4.81
CA MET A 120 -5.64 11.52 -4.01
C MET A 120 -7.01 11.45 -4.73
N VAL A 121 -7.04 11.68 -6.04
CA VAL A 121 -8.27 11.53 -6.85
C VAL A 121 -8.77 10.08 -6.81
N ILE A 122 -7.87 9.11 -6.99
CA ILE A 122 -8.22 7.68 -6.93
C ILE A 122 -8.72 7.29 -5.54
N LEU A 123 -8.07 7.75 -4.47
CA LEU A 123 -8.48 7.48 -3.10
C LEU A 123 -9.87 8.04 -2.80
N MET A 124 -10.15 9.28 -3.22
CA MET A 124 -11.47 9.91 -3.04
C MET A 124 -12.56 9.18 -3.83
N LEU A 125 -12.26 8.72 -5.05
CA LEU A 125 -13.17 7.90 -5.84
C LEU A 125 -13.50 6.57 -5.12
N MET A 126 -12.48 5.85 -4.67
CA MET A 126 -12.65 4.57 -3.96
C MET A 126 -13.45 4.72 -2.67
N ILE A 127 -13.16 5.74 -1.86
CA ILE A 127 -13.87 5.97 -0.60
C ILE A 127 -15.30 6.43 -0.85
N GLY A 128 -15.51 7.32 -1.82
CA GLY A 128 -16.83 7.82 -2.20
C GLY A 128 -17.77 6.68 -2.57
N THR A 129 -17.37 5.82 -3.51
CA THR A 129 -18.19 4.67 -3.96
C THR A 129 -18.34 3.59 -2.89
N SER A 130 -17.43 3.53 -1.90
CA SER A 130 -17.50 2.60 -0.76
C SER A 130 -18.51 3.01 0.31
N MET A 131 -19.02 4.25 0.26
CA MET A 131 -20.03 4.73 1.21
C MET A 131 -21.28 3.86 1.17
N PRO A 132 -21.90 3.53 2.33
CA PRO A 132 -23.02 2.61 2.37
C PRO A 132 -24.22 3.00 1.49
N VAL A 133 -24.42 4.31 1.28
CA VAL A 133 -25.48 4.84 0.41
C VAL A 133 -25.23 4.43 -1.05
N LEU A 134 -24.02 4.67 -1.57
CA LEU A 134 -23.67 4.38 -2.97
C LEU A 134 -23.47 2.89 -3.21
N ARG A 135 -22.75 2.19 -2.31
CA ARG A 135 -22.49 0.75 -2.45
C ARG A 135 -23.76 -0.11 -2.41
N ARG A 136 -24.79 0.29 -1.65
CA ARG A 136 -26.09 -0.41 -1.63
C ARG A 136 -26.95 -0.07 -2.84
N SER A 137 -26.77 1.12 -3.44
CA SER A 137 -27.49 1.53 -4.64
C SER A 137 -26.92 0.91 -5.91
N SER A 138 -25.59 0.73 -5.99
CA SER A 138 -24.93 0.08 -7.12
C SER A 138 -23.66 -0.61 -6.65
N TYR A 139 -23.74 -1.94 -6.51
CA TYR A 139 -22.60 -2.75 -6.10
C TYR A 139 -21.50 -2.80 -7.16
N GLU A 140 -21.88 -2.81 -8.45
CA GLU A 140 -20.93 -2.82 -9.58
C GLU A 140 -20.02 -1.59 -9.57
N VAL A 141 -20.58 -0.39 -9.34
CA VAL A 141 -19.79 0.85 -9.27
C VAL A 141 -18.79 0.80 -8.13
N PHE A 142 -19.21 0.32 -6.95
CA PHE A 142 -18.29 0.04 -5.85
C PHE A 142 -17.20 -0.93 -6.28
N TRP A 143 -17.57 -2.09 -6.84
CA TRP A 143 -16.64 -3.15 -7.19
C TRP A 143 -15.58 -2.69 -8.19
N TYR A 144 -15.99 -2.09 -9.32
CA TYR A 144 -15.05 -1.63 -10.35
C TYR A 144 -14.16 -0.49 -9.86
N SER A 145 -14.72 0.49 -9.15
CA SER A 145 -13.91 1.60 -8.62
C SER A 145 -12.93 1.15 -7.53
N HIS A 146 -13.30 0.18 -6.68
CA HIS A 146 -12.41 -0.31 -5.63
C HIS A 146 -11.14 -0.96 -6.20
N HIS A 147 -11.22 -1.61 -7.37
CA HIS A 147 -10.05 -2.22 -8.04
C HIS A 147 -9.00 -1.20 -8.51
N PHE A 148 -9.30 0.10 -8.51
CA PHE A 148 -8.28 1.12 -8.68
C PHE A 148 -7.22 1.11 -7.56
N PHE A 149 -7.37 0.30 -6.50
CA PHE A 149 -6.29 -0.01 -5.56
C PHE A 149 -5.01 -0.48 -6.29
N ILE A 150 -5.13 -1.19 -7.41
CA ILE A 150 -3.98 -1.64 -8.20
C ILE A 150 -3.22 -0.43 -8.76
N ALA A 151 -3.93 0.49 -9.40
CA ALA A 151 -3.35 1.74 -9.91
C ALA A 151 -2.79 2.59 -8.77
N PHE A 152 -3.49 2.67 -7.63
CA PHE A 152 -3.03 3.39 -6.45
C PHE A 152 -1.69 2.85 -5.93
N TYR A 153 -1.52 1.53 -5.82
CA TYR A 153 -0.25 0.95 -5.35
C TYR A 153 0.89 1.10 -6.37
N ILE A 154 0.60 1.03 -7.68
CA ILE A 154 1.60 1.34 -8.71
C ILE A 154 2.07 2.79 -8.57
N LEU A 155 1.13 3.72 -8.45
CA LEU A 155 1.44 5.14 -8.26
C LEU A 155 2.19 5.38 -6.96
N LEU A 156 1.82 4.72 -5.86
CA LEU A 156 2.52 4.83 -4.57
C LEU A 156 3.99 4.40 -4.68
N ALA A 157 4.27 3.32 -5.42
CA ALA A 157 5.64 2.86 -5.65
C ALA A 157 6.47 3.89 -6.44
N VAL A 158 5.86 4.55 -7.44
CA VAL A 158 6.51 5.61 -8.23
C VAL A 158 6.63 6.92 -7.44
N HIS A 159 5.62 7.25 -6.65
CA HIS A 159 5.54 8.47 -5.85
C HIS A 159 6.74 8.61 -4.90
N GLY A 160 7.13 7.51 -4.25
CA GLY A 160 8.29 7.48 -3.36
C GLY A 160 9.66 7.59 -4.03
N LEU A 161 9.73 7.62 -5.37
CA LEU A 161 10.97 7.88 -6.12
C LEU A 161 11.21 9.37 -6.40
N GLY A 162 10.20 10.21 -6.18
CA GLY A 162 10.20 11.64 -6.53
C GLY A 162 10.45 12.58 -5.36
#